data_AF-A0A914NX14-F1
#
_entry.id   AF-A0A914NX14-F1
#
_cell.length_a   1.000
_cell.length_b   1.000
_cell.length_c   1.000
_cell.angle_alpha   90.00
_cell.angle_beta   90.00
_cell.angle_gamma   90.00
#
_symmetry.space_group_name_H-M   'P 1'
#
loop_
_entity.id
_entity.type
_entity.pdbx_description
1 polymer ?
#
loop_
_entity_poly.entity_id
_entity_poly.type
_entity_poly.pdbx_seq_one_letter_code
_entity_poly.pdbx_strand_id
1 'polypeptide(L)'
;MDAKVLEKLLKAQQEHFEKMLVRLLKPSEMNDTELYSKLVGMIGEFVFDLTSGMTFESWLGRHRSYFEEEGKTLPESSKVRLLLSKLGPEEYAQIERKMLPTKLSEMKFDELCNELVKEFSDHRSKLLKRFEALNVKCSALQDIVEFGNVVNAQCERAEMALSIEELKILIFISGMPSDATSVRQVAMKTVENKSEKGHTVTLKEVIEECRAYMANKSEALYLVKEKMK
;
A
#
# COMPACT_ATOMS: atom_id res chain seq x y z
N MET A 1 -73.60 -23.75 12.64
CA MET A 1 -72.55 -22.89 12.05
C MET A 1 -72.72 -22.94 10.54
N ASP A 2 -72.77 -21.78 9.90
CA ASP A 2 -72.89 -21.64 8.44
C ASP A 2 -71.58 -22.15 7.77
N ALA A 3 -71.70 -23.01 6.76
CA ALA A 3 -70.57 -23.58 6.03
C ALA A 3 -69.63 -22.51 5.45
N LYS A 4 -70.19 -21.34 5.06
CA LYS A 4 -69.39 -20.19 4.62
C LYS A 4 -68.54 -19.56 5.72
N VAL A 5 -68.99 -19.64 6.97
CA VAL A 5 -68.23 -19.11 8.11
C VAL A 5 -67.06 -20.04 8.45
N LEU A 6 -67.28 -21.36 8.36
CA LEU A 6 -66.23 -22.35 8.57
C LEU A 6 -65.15 -22.27 7.48
N GLU A 7 -65.54 -22.10 6.22
CA GLU A 7 -64.61 -21.94 5.10
C GLU A 7 -63.77 -20.66 5.21
N LYS A 8 -64.40 -19.54 5.59
CA LYS A 8 -63.68 -18.28 5.85
C LYS A 8 -62.67 -18.42 7.00
N LEU A 9 -63.04 -19.11 8.07
CA LEU A 9 -62.16 -19.32 9.21
C LEU A 9 -60.95 -20.18 8.84
N LEU A 10 -61.19 -21.26 8.09
CA LEU A 10 -60.12 -22.16 7.63
C LEU A 10 -59.13 -21.42 6.72
N LYS A 11 -59.64 -20.60 5.80
CA LYS A 11 -58.82 -19.81 4.88
C LYS A 11 -58.00 -18.74 5.62
N ALA A 12 -58.60 -18.06 6.59
CA ALA A 12 -57.89 -17.10 7.44
C ALA A 12 -56.79 -17.77 8.28
N GLN A 13 -57.02 -19.01 8.75
CA GLN A 13 -56.02 -19.77 9.49
C GLN A 13 -54.85 -20.21 8.59
N GLN A 14 -55.13 -20.65 7.35
CA GLN A 14 -54.10 -20.98 6.36
C GLN A 14 -53.24 -19.76 6.01
N GLU A 15 -53.85 -18.61 5.72
CA GLU A 15 -53.12 -17.37 5.43
C GLU A 15 -52.25 -16.92 6.63
N HIS A 16 -52.74 -17.10 7.85
CA HIS A 16 -51.96 -16.79 9.05
C HIS A 16 -50.76 -17.72 9.22
N PHE A 17 -50.94 -19.02 8.95
CA PHE A 17 -49.87 -20.01 9.01
C PHE A 17 -48.80 -19.77 7.93
N GLU A 18 -49.20 -19.45 6.70
CA GLU A 18 -48.28 -19.07 5.62
C GLU A 18 -47.47 -17.81 5.97
N LYS A 19 -48.11 -16.77 6.51
CA LYS A 19 -47.41 -15.55 6.97
C LYS A 19 -46.39 -15.85 8.08
N MET A 20 -46.73 -16.77 8.99
CA MET A 20 -45.82 -17.19 10.06
C MET A 20 -44.63 -17.98 9.51
N LEU A 21 -44.85 -18.92 8.61
CA LEU A 21 -43.78 -19.68 7.94
C LEU A 21 -42.86 -18.76 7.14
N VAL A 22 -43.40 -17.81 6.37
CA VAL A 22 -42.59 -16.81 5.65
C VAL A 22 -41.73 -15.98 6.61
N ARG A 23 -42.25 -15.63 7.78
CA ARG A 23 -41.49 -14.87 8.79
C ARG A 23 -40.38 -15.68 9.45
N LEU A 24 -40.60 -16.98 9.66
CA LEU A 24 -39.61 -17.91 10.22
C LEU A 24 -38.54 -18.33 9.20
N LEU A 25 -38.90 -18.37 7.91
CA LEU A 25 -38.00 -18.72 6.80
C LEU A 25 -37.25 -17.52 6.23
N LYS A 26 -37.66 -16.29 6.58
CA LYS A 26 -36.86 -15.10 6.26
C LYS A 26 -35.51 -15.21 7.00
N PRO A 27 -34.38 -15.12 6.29
CA PRO A 27 -33.09 -14.94 6.94
C PRO A 27 -33.20 -13.76 7.90
N SER A 28 -32.75 -13.92 9.14
CA SER A 28 -32.62 -12.78 10.04
C SER A 28 -31.68 -11.78 9.35
N GLU A 29 -32.23 -10.64 8.92
CA GLU A 29 -31.40 -9.53 8.47
C GLU A 29 -30.57 -9.08 9.67
N MET A 30 -29.26 -9.33 9.61
CA MET A 30 -28.33 -8.87 10.64
C MET A 30 -28.40 -7.35 10.68
N ASN A 31 -28.67 -6.78 11.86
CA ASN A 31 -28.74 -5.34 11.99
C ASN A 31 -27.33 -4.72 11.83
N ASP A 32 -27.27 -3.42 11.53
CA ASP A 32 -25.99 -2.73 11.27
C ASP A 32 -25.01 -2.81 12.44
N THR A 33 -25.50 -2.87 13.68
CA THR A 33 -24.65 -2.97 14.89
C THR A 33 -23.98 -4.34 14.99
N GLU A 34 -24.72 -5.41 14.72
CA GLU A 34 -24.21 -6.77 14.66
C GLU A 34 -23.22 -6.93 13.50
N LEU A 35 -23.56 -6.40 12.32
CA LEU A 35 -22.67 -6.39 11.15
C LEU A 35 -21.36 -5.66 11.46
N TYR A 36 -21.45 -4.45 12.01
CA TYR A 36 -20.28 -3.67 12.39
C TYR A 36 -19.39 -4.44 13.37
N SER A 37 -19.97 -5.02 14.42
CA SER A 37 -19.24 -5.78 15.44
C SER A 37 -18.55 -7.01 14.85
N LYS A 38 -19.23 -7.72 13.93
CA LYS A 38 -18.65 -8.83 13.17
C LYS A 38 -17.45 -8.38 12.34
N LEU A 39 -17.58 -7.30 11.56
CA LEU A 39 -16.49 -6.78 10.72
C LEU A 39 -15.31 -6.29 11.56
N VAL A 40 -15.55 -5.66 12.71
CA VAL A 40 -14.48 -5.32 13.66
C VAL A 40 -13.74 -6.58 14.12
N GLY A 41 -14.39 -7.71 14.32
CA GLY A 41 -13.71 -8.96 14.68
C GLY A 41 -12.88 -9.57 13.54
N MET A 42 -13.24 -9.32 12.29
CA MET A 42 -12.63 -9.98 11.12
C MET A 42 -11.47 -9.18 10.50
N ILE A 43 -11.52 -7.85 10.60
CA ILE A 43 -10.49 -6.98 10.03
C ILE A 43 -9.35 -6.82 11.04
N GLY A 44 -8.14 -7.20 10.64
CA GLY A 44 -6.94 -7.03 11.44
C GLY A 44 -6.50 -5.58 11.55
N GLU A 45 -5.74 -5.25 12.59
CA GLU A 45 -5.12 -3.92 12.72
C GLU A 45 -4.11 -3.66 11.59
N PHE A 46 -4.04 -2.41 11.15
CA PHE A 46 -3.06 -1.90 10.21
C PHE A 46 -1.89 -1.29 10.98
N VAL A 47 -0.69 -1.81 10.73
CA VAL A 47 0.57 -1.26 11.22
C VAL A 47 1.47 -1.08 10.00
N PHE A 48 2.01 0.12 9.84
CA PHE A 48 2.84 0.46 8.69
C PHE A 48 4.27 -0.05 8.87
N ASP A 49 4.74 -0.89 7.93
CA ASP A 49 6.13 -1.35 7.90
C ASP A 49 6.61 -1.54 6.45
N LEU A 50 7.45 -0.61 5.99
CA LEU A 50 8.06 -0.67 4.66
C LEU A 50 8.98 -1.87 4.47
N THR A 51 9.67 -2.33 5.52
CA THR A 51 10.62 -3.44 5.46
C THR A 51 9.90 -4.72 5.08
N SER A 52 8.83 -5.03 5.82
CA SER A 52 7.97 -6.20 5.59
C SER A 52 6.97 -6.00 4.45
N GLY A 53 6.88 -4.79 3.87
CA GLY A 53 5.96 -4.50 2.76
C GLY A 53 4.51 -4.31 3.20
N MET A 54 4.31 -4.00 4.47
CA MET A 54 3.01 -3.68 5.07
C MET A 54 2.66 -2.22 4.78
N THR A 55 2.26 -1.94 3.54
CA THR A 55 1.69 -0.65 3.12
C THR A 55 0.18 -0.65 3.33
N PHE A 56 -0.43 0.54 3.37
CA PHE A 56 -1.89 0.63 3.47
C PHE A 56 -2.59 0.04 2.24
N GLU A 57 -1.99 0.17 1.05
CA GLU A 57 -2.53 -0.45 -0.17
C GLU A 57 -2.56 -1.98 -0.08
N SER A 58 -1.49 -2.61 0.42
CA SER A 58 -1.43 -4.06 0.65
C SER A 58 -2.47 -4.51 1.69
N TRP A 59 -2.56 -3.79 2.81
CA TRP A 59 -3.54 -4.08 3.86
C TRP A 59 -4.99 -3.89 3.38
N LEU A 60 -5.28 -2.80 2.69
CA LEU A 60 -6.60 -2.52 2.14
C LEU A 60 -6.96 -3.56 1.08
N GLY A 61 -6.03 -3.94 0.21
CA GLY A 61 -6.22 -5.00 -0.79
C GLY A 61 -6.69 -6.32 -0.16
N ARG A 62 -6.11 -6.71 0.98
CA ARG A 62 -6.52 -7.90 1.75
C ARG A 62 -7.92 -7.77 2.36
N HIS A 63 -8.31 -6.58 2.79
CA HIS A 63 -9.55 -6.36 3.57
C HIS A 63 -10.67 -5.67 2.77
N ARG A 64 -10.45 -5.34 1.49
CA ARG A 64 -11.37 -4.55 0.66
C ARG A 64 -12.78 -5.12 0.60
N SER A 65 -12.91 -6.43 0.43
CA SER A 65 -14.20 -7.13 0.37
C SER A 65 -15.03 -6.95 1.66
N TYR A 66 -14.38 -6.81 2.82
CA TYR A 66 -15.11 -6.54 4.08
C TYR A 66 -15.82 -5.19 4.06
N PHE A 67 -15.29 -4.19 3.35
CA PHE A 67 -15.90 -2.86 3.25
C PHE A 67 -16.89 -2.74 2.07
N GLU A 68 -16.56 -3.36 0.94
CA GLU A 68 -17.30 -3.22 -0.32
C GLU A 68 -18.42 -4.26 -0.48
N GLU A 69 -18.22 -5.48 0.03
CA GLU A 69 -19.15 -6.60 -0.11
C GLU A 69 -19.88 -6.88 1.20
N GLU A 70 -19.17 -7.32 2.25
CA GLU A 70 -19.80 -7.68 3.52
C GLU A 70 -20.38 -6.44 4.23
N GLY A 71 -19.64 -5.34 4.25
CA GLY A 71 -20.04 -4.08 4.83
C GLY A 71 -20.84 -3.19 3.88
N LYS A 72 -21.28 -3.68 2.71
CA LYS A 72 -21.92 -2.85 1.68
C LYS A 72 -23.08 -2.02 2.21
N THR A 73 -23.90 -2.62 3.07
CA THR A 73 -25.11 -2.01 3.66
C THR A 73 -24.80 -1.04 4.79
N LEU A 74 -23.58 -1.03 5.34
CA LEU A 74 -23.22 -0.11 6.41
C LEU A 74 -23.28 1.35 5.93
N PRO A 75 -23.80 2.27 6.77
CA PRO A 75 -23.69 3.69 6.53
C PRO A 75 -22.24 4.13 6.31
N GLU A 76 -22.03 5.14 5.46
CA GLU A 76 -20.68 5.65 5.15
C GLU A 76 -19.91 6.06 6.41
N SER A 77 -20.55 6.74 7.35
CA SER A 77 -19.95 7.12 8.64
C SER A 77 -19.52 5.92 9.48
N SER A 78 -20.25 4.80 9.40
CA SER A 78 -19.87 3.54 10.05
C SER A 78 -18.67 2.90 9.35
N LYS A 79 -18.58 2.94 8.01
CA LYS A 79 -17.40 2.46 7.28
C LYS A 79 -16.14 3.26 7.62
N VAL A 80 -16.26 4.58 7.69
CA VAL A 80 -15.17 5.48 8.10
C VAL A 80 -14.72 5.15 9.52
N ARG A 81 -15.66 5.04 10.46
CA ARG A 81 -15.33 4.67 11.85
C ARG A 81 -14.68 3.30 11.96
N LEU A 82 -15.18 2.32 11.19
CA LEU A 82 -14.60 0.99 11.11
C LEU A 82 -13.16 1.07 10.63
N LEU A 83 -12.89 1.77 9.53
CA LEU A 83 -11.53 1.96 9.00
C LEU A 83 -10.59 2.61 10.01
N LEU A 84 -11.03 3.71 10.64
CA LEU A 84 -10.26 4.41 11.66
C LEU A 84 -9.96 3.53 12.88
N SER A 85 -10.91 2.68 13.29
CA SER A 85 -10.72 1.73 14.40
C SER A 85 -9.70 0.63 14.11
N LYS A 86 -9.23 0.52 12.86
CA LYS A 86 -8.26 -0.47 12.41
C LYS A 86 -6.88 0.10 12.17
N LEU A 87 -6.71 1.41 12.27
CA LEU A 87 -5.37 1.99 12.26
C LEU A 87 -4.70 1.73 13.61
N GLY A 88 -3.43 1.37 13.58
CA GLY A 88 -2.59 1.38 14.75
C GLY A 88 -2.53 2.79 15.37
N PRO A 89 -2.15 2.89 16.66
CA PRO A 89 -2.20 4.16 17.38
C PRO A 89 -1.28 5.22 16.76
N GLU A 90 -0.13 4.82 16.21
CA GLU A 90 0.82 5.73 15.56
C GLU A 90 0.29 6.20 14.21
N GLU A 91 -0.24 5.28 13.39
CA GLU A 91 -0.82 5.58 12.09
C GLU A 91 -2.04 6.49 12.21
N TYR A 92 -2.92 6.23 13.17
CA TYR A 92 -4.07 7.09 13.45
C TYR A 92 -3.61 8.50 13.81
N ALA A 93 -2.65 8.64 14.74
CA ALA A 93 -2.16 9.96 15.18
C ALA A 93 -1.46 10.72 14.03
N GLN A 94 -0.77 10.01 13.14
CA GLN A 94 -0.10 10.60 11.98
C GLN A 94 -1.11 11.14 10.97
N ILE A 95 -2.11 10.34 10.58
CA ILE A 95 -3.11 10.78 9.60
C ILE A 95 -4.02 11.87 10.19
N GLU A 96 -4.37 11.79 11.48
CA GLU A 96 -5.17 12.80 12.16
C GLU A 96 -4.49 14.17 12.12
N ARG A 97 -3.19 14.22 12.45
CA ARG A 97 -2.40 15.46 12.39
C ARG A 97 -2.33 16.04 10.98
N LYS A 98 -2.21 15.18 9.96
CA LYS A 98 -2.12 15.59 8.55
C LYS A 98 -3.43 16.16 8.02
N MET A 99 -4.57 15.64 8.48
CA MET A 99 -5.89 16.05 7.98
C MET A 99 -6.43 17.32 8.63
N LEU A 100 -5.80 17.83 9.69
CA LEU A 100 -6.22 19.08 10.32
C LEU A 100 -6.30 20.24 9.29
N PRO A 101 -7.36 21.06 9.34
CA PRO A 101 -8.39 21.13 10.39
C PRO A 101 -9.57 20.16 10.21
N THR A 102 -9.62 19.38 9.14
CA THR A 102 -10.70 18.42 8.86
C THR A 102 -10.64 17.25 9.84
N LYS A 103 -11.79 16.86 10.39
CA LYS A 103 -11.87 15.67 11.22
C LYS A 103 -11.99 14.42 10.37
N LEU A 104 -11.20 13.40 10.71
CA LEU A 104 -11.24 12.11 10.01
C LEU A 104 -12.63 11.48 9.97
N SER A 105 -13.41 11.62 11.05
CA SER A 105 -14.77 11.07 11.14
C SER A 105 -15.80 11.75 10.23
N GLU A 106 -15.46 12.91 9.66
CA GLU A 106 -16.31 13.70 8.76
C GLU A 106 -15.94 13.48 7.28
N MET A 107 -14.82 12.79 7.01
CA MET A 107 -14.39 12.48 5.65
C MET A 107 -15.25 11.38 5.03
N LYS A 108 -15.32 11.35 3.69
CA LYS A 108 -15.87 10.19 2.98
C LYS A 108 -14.91 9.01 3.03
N PHE A 109 -15.46 7.80 2.91
CA PHE A 109 -14.66 6.57 2.98
C PHE A 109 -13.55 6.54 1.91
N ASP A 110 -13.89 6.79 0.65
CA ASP A 110 -12.92 6.75 -0.45
C ASP A 110 -11.86 7.86 -0.34
N GLU A 111 -12.25 9.05 0.13
CA GLU A 111 -11.32 10.16 0.37
C GLU A 111 -10.31 9.79 1.46
N LEU A 112 -10.77 9.21 2.58
CA LEU A 112 -9.91 8.73 3.65
C LEU A 112 -8.99 7.61 3.18
N CYS A 113 -9.50 6.62 2.43
CA CYS A 113 -8.68 5.57 1.84
C CYS A 113 -7.56 6.15 0.96
N ASN A 114 -7.88 7.12 0.11
CA ASN A 114 -6.89 7.75 -0.75
C ASN A 114 -5.80 8.48 0.05
N GLU A 115 -6.17 9.18 1.12
CA GLU A 115 -5.20 9.84 1.98
C GLU A 115 -4.33 8.87 2.77
N LEU A 116 -4.90 7.74 3.22
CA LEU A 116 -4.15 6.67 3.87
C LEU A 116 -3.18 5.97 2.91
N VAL A 117 -3.59 5.72 1.65
CA VAL A 117 -2.68 5.20 0.61
C VAL A 117 -1.53 6.20 0.39
N LYS A 118 -1.83 7.49 0.29
CA LYS A 118 -0.80 8.52 0.10
C LYS A 118 0.14 8.68 1.30
N GLU A 119 -0.31 8.46 2.53
CA GLU A 119 0.56 8.64 3.70
C GLU A 119 1.39 7.38 4.01
N PHE A 120 0.79 6.21 3.83
CA PHE A 120 1.35 4.93 4.24
C PHE A 120 1.70 4.07 3.02
N SER A 121 2.42 4.67 2.08
CA SER A 121 2.98 3.99 0.91
C SER A 121 4.50 4.12 0.85
N ASP A 122 5.12 3.35 -0.04
CA ASP A 122 6.54 3.46 -0.30
C ASP A 122 6.82 4.59 -1.30
N HIS A 123 7.21 5.76 -0.79
CA HIS A 123 7.52 6.96 -1.59
C HIS A 123 8.89 6.93 -2.27
N ARG A 124 9.69 5.87 -2.05
CA ARG A 124 11.01 5.77 -2.65
C ARG A 124 10.91 5.57 -4.15
N SER A 125 11.90 6.11 -4.87
CA SER A 125 11.95 5.99 -6.33
C SER A 125 12.02 4.53 -6.76
N LYS A 126 11.49 4.23 -7.95
CA LYS A 126 11.60 2.87 -8.53
C LYS A 126 13.06 2.42 -8.60
N LEU A 127 13.98 3.34 -8.93
CA LEU A 127 15.40 3.05 -8.99
C LEU A 127 15.96 2.61 -7.63
N LEU A 128 15.62 3.33 -6.55
CA LEU A 128 16.07 2.98 -5.21
C LEU A 128 15.51 1.61 -4.77
N LYS A 129 14.22 1.35 -4.99
CA LYS A 129 13.62 0.03 -4.69
C LYS A 129 14.30 -1.11 -5.45
N ARG A 130 14.60 -0.92 -6.74
CA ARG A 130 15.33 -1.89 -7.59
C ARG A 130 16.76 -2.10 -7.12
N PHE A 131 17.44 -1.02 -6.74
CA PHE A 131 18.78 -1.07 -6.19
C PHE A 131 18.81 -1.87 -4.88
N GLU A 132 17.87 -1.63 -3.97
CA GLU A 132 17.77 -2.38 -2.71
C GLU A 132 17.48 -3.86 -2.97
N ALA A 133 16.50 -4.17 -3.83
CA ALA A 133 16.16 -5.54 -4.21
C ALA A 133 17.38 -6.30 -4.77
N LEU A 134 18.20 -5.65 -5.61
CA LEU A 134 19.42 -6.24 -6.16
C LEU A 134 20.51 -6.47 -5.11
N ASN A 135 20.49 -5.74 -4.00
CA ASN A 135 21.48 -5.82 -2.93
C ASN A 135 21.05 -6.72 -1.76
N VAL A 136 19.88 -7.36 -1.84
CA VAL A 136 19.42 -8.34 -0.85
C VAL A 136 20.39 -9.53 -0.81
N LYS A 137 20.80 -9.94 0.39
CA LYS A 137 21.74 -11.05 0.62
C LYS A 137 21.15 -12.06 1.60
N CYS A 138 21.33 -13.34 1.30
CA CYS A 138 20.99 -14.41 2.23
C CYS A 138 21.96 -14.37 3.40
N SER A 139 21.44 -14.31 4.63
CA SER A 139 22.28 -14.44 5.82
C SER A 139 22.67 -15.91 6.05
N ALA A 140 23.73 -16.14 6.82
CA ALA A 140 24.24 -17.49 7.10
C ALA A 140 23.26 -18.38 7.90
N LEU A 141 22.30 -17.77 8.59
CA LEU A 141 21.32 -18.46 9.45
C LEU A 141 19.92 -18.54 8.82
N GLN A 142 19.73 -17.94 7.64
CA GLN A 142 18.42 -17.87 7.01
C GLN A 142 18.13 -19.14 6.21
N ASP A 143 16.89 -19.62 6.29
CA ASP A 143 16.42 -20.69 5.43
C ASP A 143 16.43 -20.24 3.95
N ILE A 144 16.98 -21.08 3.08
CA ILE A 144 17.20 -20.73 1.67
C ILE A 144 15.88 -20.61 0.90
N VAL A 145 14.89 -21.42 1.23
CA VAL A 145 13.58 -21.37 0.56
C VAL A 145 12.87 -20.09 0.96
N GLU A 146 12.88 -19.75 2.25
CA GLU A 146 12.32 -18.50 2.73
C GLU A 146 13.05 -17.28 2.19
N PHE A 147 14.38 -17.35 2.05
CA PHE A 147 15.14 -16.31 1.35
C PHE A 147 14.65 -16.13 -0.09
N GLY A 148 14.39 -17.22 -0.83
CA GLY A 148 13.81 -17.17 -2.17
C GLY A 148 12.44 -16.46 -2.20
N ASN A 149 11.57 -16.73 -1.22
CA ASN A 149 10.28 -16.06 -1.08
C ASN A 149 10.45 -14.55 -0.85
N VAL A 150 11.39 -14.17 0.01
CA VAL A 150 11.74 -12.76 0.28
C VAL A 150 12.26 -12.07 -0.98
N VAL A 151 13.16 -12.71 -1.73
CA VAL A 151 13.66 -12.17 -3.01
C VAL A 151 12.52 -11.94 -3.99
N ASN A 152 11.62 -12.92 -4.16
CA ASN A 152 10.45 -12.77 -5.02
C ASN A 152 9.59 -11.57 -4.61
N ALA A 153 9.24 -11.46 -3.33
CA ALA A 153 8.44 -10.35 -2.82
C ALA A 153 9.11 -8.98 -2.98
N GLN A 154 10.44 -8.90 -2.83
CA GLN A 154 11.18 -7.65 -3.06
C GLN A 154 11.21 -7.27 -4.55
N CYS A 155 11.38 -8.25 -5.45
CA CYS A 155 11.38 -8.02 -6.89
C CYS A 155 10.04 -7.50 -7.40
N GLU A 156 8.92 -8.05 -6.92
CA GLU A 156 7.57 -7.56 -7.26
C GLU A 156 7.36 -6.13 -6.77
N ARG A 157 7.69 -5.83 -5.50
CA ARG A 157 7.59 -4.47 -4.93
C ARG A 157 8.46 -3.43 -5.65
N ALA A 158 9.60 -3.87 -6.16
CA ALA A 158 10.53 -3.03 -6.91
C ALA A 158 10.18 -2.91 -8.40
N GLU A 159 9.14 -3.61 -8.88
CA GLU A 159 8.77 -3.64 -10.30
C GLU A 159 9.98 -3.99 -11.18
N MET A 160 10.60 -5.15 -10.91
CA MET A 160 11.85 -5.63 -11.54
C MET A 160 11.73 -6.06 -13.01
N ALA A 161 10.65 -5.68 -13.70
CA ALA A 161 10.56 -5.76 -15.16
C ALA A 161 11.43 -4.66 -15.80
N LEU A 162 12.72 -4.97 -15.99
CA LEU A 162 13.72 -4.02 -16.49
C LEU A 162 13.97 -4.16 -17.99
N SER A 163 14.18 -3.03 -18.66
CA SER A 163 14.87 -3.01 -19.94
C SER A 163 16.36 -3.35 -19.79
N ILE A 164 17.01 -3.69 -20.90
CA ILE A 164 18.45 -3.98 -20.92
C ILE A 164 19.28 -2.78 -20.41
N GLU A 165 18.90 -1.55 -20.76
CA GLU A 165 19.61 -0.35 -20.29
C GLU A 165 19.40 -0.12 -18.80
N GLU A 166 18.18 -0.30 -18.27
CA GLU A 166 17.93 -0.19 -16.84
C GLU A 166 18.72 -1.24 -16.04
N LEU A 167 18.81 -2.48 -16.53
CA LEU A 167 19.64 -3.51 -15.91
C LEU A 167 21.12 -3.14 -15.91
N LYS A 168 21.66 -2.66 -17.04
CA LYS A 168 23.06 -2.18 -17.13
C LYS A 168 23.34 -1.06 -16.14
N ILE A 169 22.43 -0.09 -16.02
CA ILE A 169 22.52 1.02 -15.08
C ILE A 169 22.49 0.51 -13.64
N LEU A 170 21.59 -0.40 -13.30
CA LEU A 170 21.51 -0.99 -11.95
C LEU A 170 22.77 -1.77 -11.59
N ILE A 171 23.31 -2.58 -12.51
CA ILE A 171 24.58 -3.28 -12.30
C ILE A 171 25.71 -2.27 -12.07
N PHE A 172 25.77 -1.19 -12.85
CA PHE A 172 26.77 -0.15 -12.70
C PHE A 172 26.67 0.54 -11.33
N ILE A 173 25.46 0.95 -10.93
CA ILE A 173 25.22 1.63 -9.64
C ILE A 173 25.52 0.68 -8.47
N SER A 174 25.11 -0.59 -8.52
CA SER A 174 25.38 -1.58 -7.47
C SER A 174 26.84 -2.00 -7.39
N GLY A 175 27.54 -2.06 -8.52
CA GLY A 175 28.95 -2.44 -8.59
C GLY A 175 29.93 -1.38 -8.08
N MET A 176 29.50 -0.14 -7.82
CA MET A 176 30.37 0.90 -7.28
C MET A 176 30.83 0.56 -5.84
N PRO A 177 32.09 0.87 -5.46
CA PRO A 177 32.59 0.65 -4.11
C PRO A 177 31.91 1.57 -3.09
N SER A 178 31.92 1.18 -1.82
CA SER A 178 31.19 1.88 -0.74
C SER A 178 31.63 3.32 -0.51
N ASP A 179 32.88 3.67 -0.85
CA ASP A 179 33.45 5.01 -0.74
C ASP A 179 33.07 5.93 -1.93
N ALA A 180 32.54 5.38 -3.03
CA ALA A 180 32.08 6.13 -4.20
C ALA A 180 30.66 6.73 -4.03
N THR A 181 30.19 6.98 -2.80
CA THR A 181 28.83 7.46 -2.49
C THR A 181 28.42 8.68 -3.30
N SER A 182 29.31 9.68 -3.42
CA SER A 182 29.01 10.90 -4.19
C SER A 182 28.79 10.63 -5.69
N VAL A 183 29.56 9.73 -6.30
CA VAL A 183 29.40 9.35 -7.71
C VAL A 183 28.11 8.54 -7.90
N ARG A 184 27.80 7.65 -6.95
CA ARG A 184 26.55 6.87 -6.94
C ARG A 184 25.33 7.78 -6.87
N GLN A 185 25.36 8.81 -6.01
CA GLN A 185 24.29 9.80 -5.91
C GLN A 185 24.08 10.56 -7.24
N VAL A 186 25.16 10.92 -7.95
CA VAL A 186 25.05 11.54 -9.28
C VAL A 186 24.42 10.58 -10.29
N ALA A 187 24.84 9.32 -10.31
CA ALA A 187 24.26 8.32 -11.19
C ALA A 187 22.75 8.14 -10.94
N MET A 188 22.36 7.96 -9.68
CA MET A 188 20.95 7.80 -9.30
C MET A 188 20.11 9.03 -9.66
N LYS A 189 20.59 10.23 -9.33
CA LYS A 189 19.91 11.49 -9.64
C LYS A 189 19.76 11.71 -11.15
N THR A 190 20.75 11.32 -11.94
CA THR A 190 20.71 11.41 -13.41
C THR A 190 19.57 10.57 -13.97
N VAL A 191 19.46 9.32 -13.49
CA VAL A 191 18.44 8.38 -13.93
C VAL A 191 17.06 8.86 -13.51
N GLU A 192 16.89 9.29 -12.27
CA GLU A 192 15.61 9.80 -11.74
C GLU A 192 15.13 11.03 -12.54
N ASN A 193 15.97 12.06 -12.70
CA ASN A 193 15.62 13.28 -13.40
C ASN A 193 15.22 13.06 -14.88
N LYS A 194 15.85 12.10 -15.55
CA LYS A 194 15.53 11.78 -16.95
C LYS A 194 14.31 10.88 -17.08
N SER A 195 14.15 9.92 -16.17
CA SER A 195 12.99 9.01 -16.14
C SER A 195 11.70 9.77 -15.83
N GLU A 196 11.73 10.76 -14.94
CA GLU A 196 10.58 11.64 -14.66
C GLU A 196 10.10 12.41 -15.89
N LYS A 197 11.01 12.69 -16.84
CA LYS A 197 10.70 13.35 -18.11
C LYS A 197 10.27 12.37 -19.19
N GLY A 198 10.05 11.10 -18.87
CA GLY A 198 9.69 10.04 -19.82
C GLY A 198 10.79 9.67 -20.82
N HIS A 199 12.05 10.05 -20.55
CA HIS A 199 13.17 9.73 -21.43
C HIS A 199 13.76 8.38 -21.06
N THR A 200 14.03 7.54 -22.06
CA THR A 200 14.88 6.36 -21.87
C THR A 200 16.31 6.80 -21.55
N VAL A 201 16.88 6.27 -20.49
CA VAL A 201 18.25 6.57 -20.05
C VAL A 201 19.16 5.42 -20.43
N THR A 202 20.30 5.72 -21.06
CA THR A 202 21.33 4.74 -21.38
C THR A 202 22.45 4.75 -20.35
N LEU A 203 23.14 3.63 -20.18
CA LEU A 203 24.31 3.56 -19.29
C LEU A 203 25.40 4.55 -19.72
N LYS A 204 25.57 4.77 -21.03
CA LYS A 204 26.58 5.70 -21.55
C LYS A 204 26.37 7.12 -21.04
N GLU A 205 25.14 7.61 -21.06
CA GLU A 205 24.81 8.94 -20.54
C GLU A 205 25.08 9.04 -19.04
N VAL A 206 24.76 8.00 -18.26
CA VAL A 206 25.04 7.98 -16.82
C VAL A 206 26.55 8.03 -16.55
N ILE A 207 27.35 7.28 -17.32
CA ILE A 207 28.81 7.30 -17.21
C ILE A 207 29.38 8.69 -17.56
N GLU A 208 28.84 9.35 -18.59
CA GLU A 208 29.26 10.69 -18.99
C GLU A 208 29.00 11.73 -17.89
N GLU A 209 27.84 11.67 -17.24
CA GLU A 209 27.51 12.53 -16.09
C GLU A 209 28.42 12.25 -14.88
N CYS A 210 28.66 10.98 -14.56
CA CYS A 210 29.62 10.61 -13.51
C CYS A 210 31.03 11.13 -13.82
N ARG A 211 31.48 11.04 -15.08
CA ARG A 211 32.79 11.54 -15.52
C ARG A 211 32.88 13.05 -15.36
N ALA A 212 31.86 13.78 -15.81
CA ALA A 212 31.80 15.24 -15.67
C ALA A 212 31.86 15.66 -14.19
N TYR A 213 31.10 14.98 -13.32
CA TYR A 213 31.15 15.23 -11.88
C TYR A 213 32.56 15.02 -11.29
N MET A 214 33.22 13.91 -11.64
CA MET A 214 34.56 13.60 -11.14
C MET A 214 35.60 14.62 -11.63
N ALA A 215 35.52 15.07 -12.90
CA ALA A 215 36.38 16.11 -13.45
C ALA A 215 36.22 17.43 -12.67
N ASN A 216 34.98 17.91 -12.51
CA ASN A 216 34.69 19.15 -11.79
C ASN A 216 35.14 19.09 -10.32
N LYS A 217 34.99 17.94 -9.66
CA LYS A 217 35.47 17.73 -8.29
C LYS A 217 37.00 17.84 -8.20
N SER A 218 37.72 17.31 -9.18
CA SER A 218 39.19 17.37 -9.24
C SER A 218 39.69 18.81 -9.47
N GLU A 219 39.03 19.57 -10.35
CA GLU A 219 39.35 20.98 -10.62
C GLU A 219 39.09 21.86 -9.40
N ALA A 220 37.96 21.67 -8.71
CA ALA A 220 37.66 22.41 -7.48
C ALA A 220 38.72 22.17 -6.38
N LEU A 221 39.18 20.92 -6.22
CA LEU A 221 40.26 20.59 -5.28
C LEU A 221 41.59 21.26 -5.65
N TYR A 222 41.90 21.36 -6.94
CA TYR A 222 43.09 22.07 -7.41
C TYR A 222 43.02 23.57 -7.06
N LEU A 223 41.89 24.22 -7.34
CA LEU A 223 41.68 25.65 -7.07
C LEU A 223 41.73 26.00 -5.57
N VAL A 224 41.24 25.10 -4.69
CA VAL A 224 41.34 25.29 -3.24
C VAL A 224 42.80 25.21 -2.77
N LYS A 225 43.58 24.27 -3.31
CA LYS A 225 45.01 24.12 -2.96
C LYS A 225 45.86 25.29 -3.43
N GLU A 226 45.54 25.91 -4.57
CA GLU A 226 46.23 27.13 -5.01
C GLU A 226 45.97 28.33 -4.10
N LYS A 227 44.75 28.49 -3.57
CA LYS A 227 44.41 29.61 -2.68
C LYS A 227 45.04 29.53 -1.28
N MET A 228 45.56 28.36 -0.89
CA MET A 228 46.22 28.15 0.42
C MET A 228 47.75 28.25 0.33
N LYS A 229 48.30 28.52 -0.88
CA LYS A 229 49.70 28.89 -1.08
C LYS A 229 49.83 30.40 -1.14
#